data_AF-X8DIS8-F1
#
_entry.id   AF-X8DIS8-F1
#
_cell.length_a   1.000
_cell.length_b   1.000
_cell.length_c   1.000
_cell.angle_alpha   90.00
_cell.angle_beta   90.00
_cell.angle_gamma   90.00
#
_symmetry.space_group_name_H-M   'P 1'
#
loop_
_entity.id
_entity.type
_entity.pdbx_description
1 polymer ?
#
loop_
_entity_poly.entity_id
_entity_poly.type
_entity_poly.pdbx_seq_one_letter_code
_entity_poly.pdbx_strand_id
1 'polypeptide(L)'
;MGDAFVGALQNRVSNMNVYPVNYSAGLLSTGEGADDLRNHLSEVASSCPNTKFVIGGYSMGATVVDDVAGNPPPDVAGRIRGIATFGNIDRRGGGMTGPLAGRWIDQCNPGDPVCQEGGRSWTAHTSYEQTNLPAQAASFVAGKL
;
A
#
# COMPACT_ATOMS: atom_id res chain seq x y z
N MET A 1 11.52 -1.42 -3.50
CA MET A 1 10.26 -0.64 -3.43
C MET A 1 9.88 -0.06 -2.07
N GLY A 2 9.65 -0.86 -1.02
CA GLY A 2 9.20 -0.35 0.29
C GLY A 2 10.07 0.79 0.83
N ASP A 3 11.39 0.60 0.85
CA ASP A 3 12.36 1.62 1.28
C ASP A 3 12.31 2.90 0.43
N ALA A 4 12.10 2.78 -0.88
CA ALA A 4 12.03 3.94 -1.77
C ALA A 4 10.79 4.80 -1.46
N PHE A 5 9.65 4.17 -1.19
CA PHE A 5 8.43 4.88 -0.79
C PHE A 5 8.57 5.49 0.62
N VAL A 6 9.06 4.70 1.59
CA VAL A 6 9.31 5.16 2.97
C VAL A 6 10.27 6.34 2.98
N GLY A 7 11.42 6.23 2.32
CA GLY A 7 12.41 7.31 2.25
C GLY A 7 11.85 8.58 1.59
N ALA A 8 11.02 8.43 0.55
CA ALA A 8 10.33 9.58 -0.04
C ALA A 8 9.32 10.21 0.93
N LEU A 9 8.60 9.41 1.73
CA LEU A 9 7.62 9.89 2.69
C LEU A 9 8.25 10.53 3.93
N GLN A 10 9.37 10.00 4.44
CA GLN A 10 10.09 10.54 5.61
C GLN A 10 10.41 12.04 5.46
N ASN A 11 10.73 12.48 4.25
CA ASN A 11 11.04 13.88 3.97
C ASN A 11 9.81 14.82 3.95
N ARG A 12 8.60 14.27 4.10
CA ARG A 12 7.32 14.99 3.96
C ARG A 12 6.48 14.96 5.23
N VAL A 13 6.86 14.18 6.23
CA VAL A 13 6.14 14.03 7.50
C VAL A 13 7.10 14.20 8.66
N SER A 14 6.63 14.81 9.75
CA SER A 14 7.48 15.20 10.87
C SER A 14 7.94 14.01 11.73
N ASN A 15 7.10 12.98 11.89
CA ASN A 15 7.44 11.76 12.62
C ASN A 15 6.63 10.59 12.07
N MET A 16 7.28 9.45 11.84
CA MET A 16 6.59 8.19 11.57
C MET A 16 7.38 6.97 12.03
N ASN A 17 6.62 5.94 12.40
CA ASN A 17 7.13 4.59 12.57
C ASN A 17 6.83 3.79 11.31
N VAL A 18 7.70 2.82 11.00
CA VAL A 18 7.57 1.96 9.83
C VAL A 18 7.47 0.51 10.29
N TYR A 19 6.49 -0.21 9.78
CA TYR A 19 6.31 -1.62 10.04
C TYR A 19 6.28 -2.40 8.71
N PRO A 20 7.26 -3.29 8.46
CA PRO A 20 7.19 -4.22 7.35
C PRO A 20 6.23 -5.36 7.71
N VAL A 21 5.18 -5.54 6.91
CA VAL A 21 4.23 -6.67 7.06
C VAL A 21 5.00 -7.98 6.99
N ASN A 22 4.83 -8.84 7.99
CA ASN A 22 5.62 -10.03 8.19
C ASN A 22 4.91 -11.27 7.63
N TYR A 23 5.23 -11.61 6.39
CA TYR A 23 4.71 -12.80 5.73
C TYR A 23 5.68 -13.32 4.66
N SER A 24 5.46 -14.55 4.21
CA SER A 24 6.39 -15.24 3.28
C SER A 24 6.40 -14.68 1.85
N ALA A 25 5.52 -13.72 1.52
CA ALA A 25 5.44 -13.05 0.23
C ALA A 25 5.20 -13.98 -0.97
N GLY A 26 4.53 -15.12 -0.77
CA GLY A 26 3.98 -15.98 -1.82
C GLY A 26 2.50 -15.73 -2.11
N LEU A 27 2.00 -16.15 -3.28
CA LEU A 27 0.60 -15.95 -3.69
C LEU A 27 -0.40 -16.54 -2.69
N LEU A 28 -0.07 -17.69 -2.08
CA LEU A 28 -0.91 -18.37 -1.09
C LEU A 28 -0.82 -17.76 0.32
N SER A 29 0.08 -16.78 0.53
CA SER A 29 0.34 -16.17 1.84
C SER A 29 -0.23 -14.75 1.99
N THR A 30 -0.91 -14.22 0.97
CA THR A 30 -1.49 -12.87 1.05
C THR A 30 -2.52 -12.74 2.17
N GLY A 31 -3.26 -13.82 2.49
CA GLY A 31 -4.13 -13.87 3.66
C GLY A 31 -3.36 -13.72 4.98
N GLU A 32 -2.23 -14.42 5.14
CA GLU A 32 -1.37 -14.30 6.32
C GLU A 32 -0.81 -12.87 6.47
N GLY A 33 -0.39 -12.25 5.36
CA GLY A 33 0.06 -10.86 5.35
C GLY A 33 -1.05 -9.88 5.71
N ALA A 34 -2.28 -10.15 5.28
CA ALA A 34 -3.42 -9.30 5.63
C ALA A 34 -3.81 -9.43 7.10
N ASP A 35 -3.74 -10.64 7.66
CA ASP A 35 -3.94 -10.88 9.09
C ASP A 35 -2.86 -10.20 9.94
N ASP A 36 -1.59 -10.32 9.55
CA ASP A 36 -0.46 -9.63 10.20
C ASP A 36 -0.66 -8.11 10.20
N LEU A 37 -0.98 -7.53 9.03
CA LEU A 37 -1.23 -6.10 8.91
C LEU A 37 -2.44 -5.63 9.74
N ARG A 38 -3.56 -6.38 9.74
CA ARG A 38 -4.74 -6.05 10.56
C ARG A 38 -4.41 -6.08 12.06
N ASN A 39 -3.68 -7.12 12.50
CA ASN A 39 -3.28 -7.28 13.89
C ASN A 39 -2.39 -6.12 14.34
N HIS A 40 -1.36 -5.79 13.54
CA HIS A 40 -0.47 -4.69 13.85
C HIS A 40 -1.20 -3.34 13.91
N LEU A 41 -2.09 -3.06 12.94
CA LEU A 41 -2.87 -1.83 12.92
C LEU A 41 -3.76 -1.69 14.16
N SER A 42 -4.40 -2.78 14.59
CA SER A 42 -5.25 -2.83 15.79
C SER A 42 -4.44 -2.64 17.07
N GLU A 43 -3.26 -3.28 17.15
CA GLU A 43 -2.33 -3.13 18.27
C GLU A 43 -1.88 -1.67 18.43
N VAL A 44 -1.43 -1.04 17.34
CA VAL A 44 -1.04 0.38 17.36
C VAL A 44 -2.24 1.27 17.64
N ALA A 45 -3.42 0.96 17.11
CA ALA A 45 -4.63 1.74 17.34
C ALA A 45 -5.05 1.75 18.82
N SER A 46 -4.89 0.62 19.52
CA SER A 46 -5.17 0.47 20.94
C SER A 46 -4.16 1.19 21.84
N SER A 47 -2.87 1.11 21.49
CA SER A 47 -1.78 1.72 22.27
C SER A 47 -1.65 3.22 22.03
N CYS A 48 -1.98 3.67 20.82
CA CYS A 48 -1.81 5.06 20.37
C CYS A 48 -3.09 5.54 19.69
N PRO A 49 -4.14 5.98 20.42
CA PRO A 49 -5.47 6.23 19.88
C PRO A 49 -5.55 7.35 18.82
N ASN A 50 -4.54 8.23 18.75
CA ASN A 50 -4.48 9.35 17.81
C ASN A 50 -3.61 9.08 16.57
N THR A 51 -2.96 7.92 16.48
CA THR A 51 -2.11 7.57 15.33
C THR A 51 -2.91 7.56 14.03
N LYS A 52 -2.41 8.23 13.01
CA LYS A 52 -2.89 8.15 11.62
C LYS A 52 -2.09 7.09 10.89
N PHE A 53 -2.74 6.31 10.03
CA PHE A 53 -2.09 5.22 9.31
C PHE A 53 -1.92 5.56 7.82
N VAL A 54 -0.77 5.19 7.28
CA VAL A 54 -0.55 5.00 5.85
C VAL A 54 -0.21 3.54 5.65
N ILE A 55 -0.87 2.87 4.72
CA ILE A 55 -0.55 1.50 4.33
C ILE A 55 -0.11 1.49 2.86
N GLY A 56 0.77 0.56 2.49
CA GLY A 56 1.25 0.49 1.13
C GLY A 56 1.85 -0.86 0.78
N GLY A 57 1.83 -1.20 -0.50
CA GLY A 57 2.09 -2.56 -0.98
C GLY A 57 2.58 -2.58 -2.42
N TYR A 58 3.43 -3.55 -2.74
CA TYR A 58 3.98 -3.75 -4.08
C TYR A 58 3.72 -5.19 -4.54
N SER A 59 3.25 -5.36 -5.78
CA SER A 59 2.93 -6.68 -6.37
C SER A 59 1.96 -7.46 -5.47
N MET A 60 2.31 -8.66 -5.00
CA MET A 60 1.48 -9.40 -4.03
C MET A 60 1.21 -8.65 -2.72
N GLY A 61 2.10 -7.75 -2.30
CA GLY A 61 1.85 -6.88 -1.15
C GLY A 61 0.77 -5.82 -1.41
N ALA A 62 0.51 -5.48 -2.67
CA ALA A 62 -0.63 -4.63 -3.02
C ALA A 62 -1.96 -5.36 -2.79
N THR A 63 -2.02 -6.66 -3.09
CA THR A 63 -3.19 -7.50 -2.76
C THR A 63 -3.42 -7.62 -1.26
N VAL A 64 -2.36 -7.74 -0.46
CA VAL A 64 -2.46 -7.66 1.01
C VAL A 64 -3.12 -6.35 1.44
N VAL A 65 -2.66 -5.23 0.87
CA VAL A 65 -3.20 -3.90 1.19
C VAL A 65 -4.65 -3.74 0.74
N ASP A 66 -5.00 -4.24 -0.44
CA ASP A 66 -6.37 -4.17 -0.96
C ASP A 66 -7.34 -5.00 -0.13
N ASP A 67 -6.92 -6.19 0.32
CA ASP A 67 -7.70 -7.02 1.24
C ASP A 67 -7.96 -6.30 2.57
N VAL A 68 -6.91 -5.73 3.18
CA VAL A 68 -7.05 -4.95 4.43
C VAL A 68 -7.89 -3.69 4.22
N ALA A 69 -7.77 -3.01 3.09
CA ALA A 69 -8.56 -1.82 2.81
C ALA A 69 -10.04 -2.13 2.51
N GLY A 70 -10.33 -3.29 1.93
CA GLY A 70 -11.69 -3.78 1.73
C GLY A 70 -12.39 -4.18 3.03
N ASN A 71 -11.63 -4.69 4.00
CA ASN A 71 -12.13 -5.05 5.32
C ASN A 71 -11.16 -4.60 6.44
N PRO A 72 -11.10 -3.29 6.73
CA PRO A 72 -10.19 -2.76 7.74
C PRO A 72 -10.72 -3.06 9.15
N PRO A 73 -9.84 -3.16 10.17
CA PRO A 73 -10.29 -3.24 11.55
C PRO A 73 -11.20 -2.03 11.88
N PRO A 74 -12.34 -2.22 12.58
CA PRO A 74 -13.33 -1.15 12.77
C PRO A 74 -12.78 0.12 13.44
N ASP A 75 -11.86 -0.05 14.40
CA ASP A 75 -11.18 1.01 15.15
C ASP A 75 -10.06 1.70 14.34
N VAL A 76 -9.64 1.10 13.22
CA VAL A 76 -8.57 1.59 12.33
C VAL A 76 -9.14 2.25 11.07
N ALA A 77 -10.30 1.81 10.57
CA ALA A 77 -10.86 2.22 9.27
C ALA A 77 -10.89 3.75 9.06
N GLY A 78 -11.36 4.51 10.05
CA GLY A 78 -11.41 5.97 9.99
C GLY A 78 -10.03 6.64 9.96
N ARG A 79 -8.99 5.94 10.44
CA ARG A 79 -7.63 6.41 10.70
C ARG A 79 -6.64 6.07 9.60
N ILE A 80 -6.98 5.20 8.65
CA ILE A 80 -6.18 4.98 7.42
C ILE A 80 -6.34 6.22 6.53
N ARG A 81 -5.34 7.10 6.52
CA ARG A 81 -5.41 8.39 5.82
C ARG A 81 -4.95 8.30 4.37
N GLY A 82 -3.99 7.42 4.09
CA GLY A 82 -3.45 7.22 2.75
C GLY A 82 -3.12 5.76 2.47
N ILE A 83 -3.30 5.35 1.23
CA ILE A 83 -3.00 4.00 0.72
C ILE A 83 -2.19 4.16 -0.56
N ALA A 84 -1.06 3.47 -0.67
CA ALA A 84 -0.22 3.50 -1.87
C ALA A 84 0.10 2.08 -2.37
N THR A 85 -0.39 1.72 -3.55
CA THR A 85 -0.08 0.43 -4.18
C THR A 85 0.78 0.61 -5.42
N PHE A 86 1.64 -0.37 -5.70
CA PHE A 86 2.55 -0.39 -6.84
C PHE A 86 2.46 -1.74 -7.55
N GLY A 87 2.33 -1.77 -8.87
CA GLY A 87 2.22 -3.02 -9.61
C GLY A 87 1.05 -3.89 -9.14
N ASN A 88 -0.08 -3.25 -8.83
CA ASN A 88 -1.23 -3.90 -8.21
C ASN A 88 -2.01 -4.76 -9.23
N ILE A 89 -2.13 -6.06 -8.94
CA ILE A 89 -2.88 -7.00 -9.79
C ILE A 89 -4.39 -6.71 -9.76
N ASP A 90 -4.91 -6.26 -8.62
CA ASP A 90 -6.34 -6.07 -8.39
C ASP A 90 -6.89 -4.86 -9.18
N ARG A 91 -5.98 -4.00 -9.69
CA ARG A 91 -6.30 -2.95 -10.67
C ARG A 91 -7.05 -3.50 -11.88
N ARG A 92 -6.72 -4.72 -12.32
CA ARG A 92 -7.38 -5.38 -13.47
C ARG A 92 -8.84 -5.73 -13.19
N GLY A 93 -9.19 -5.92 -11.93
CA GLY A 93 -10.56 -6.17 -11.47
C GLY A 93 -11.37 -4.89 -11.21
N GLY A 94 -10.84 -3.71 -11.56
CA GLY A 94 -11.48 -2.41 -11.28
C GLY A 94 -10.89 -1.66 -10.10
N GLY A 95 -9.91 -2.24 -9.40
CA GLY A 95 -9.21 -1.61 -8.28
C GLY A 95 -10.04 -1.47 -7.01
N MET A 96 -9.50 -0.70 -6.05
CA MET A 96 -10.13 -0.50 -4.75
C MET A 96 -11.43 0.30 -4.86
N THR A 97 -12.46 -0.16 -4.14
CA THR A 97 -13.76 0.50 -4.03
C THR A 97 -14.10 0.80 -2.56
N GLY A 98 -15.22 1.49 -2.31
CA GLY A 98 -15.68 1.76 -0.96
C GLY A 98 -15.05 3.00 -0.29
N PRO A 99 -15.20 3.15 1.05
CA PRO A 99 -14.91 4.40 1.76
C PRO A 99 -13.44 4.84 1.73
N LEU A 100 -12.50 3.92 1.50
CA LEU A 100 -11.07 4.20 1.44
C LEU A 100 -10.56 4.52 0.03
N ALA A 101 -11.36 4.32 -1.02
CA ALA A 101 -10.93 4.55 -2.41
C ALA A 101 -10.45 6.00 -2.65
N GLY A 102 -11.06 7.00 -2.03
CA GLY A 102 -10.62 8.41 -2.12
C GLY A 102 -9.29 8.72 -1.39
N ARG A 103 -8.72 7.74 -0.71
CA ARG A 103 -7.45 7.79 0.03
C ARG A 103 -6.37 6.95 -0.64
N TRP A 104 -6.66 6.37 -1.80
CA TRP A 104 -5.79 5.44 -2.50
C TRP A 104 -5.13 6.07 -3.72
N ILE A 105 -3.84 5.77 -3.90
CA ILE A 105 -3.10 6.00 -5.13
C ILE A 105 -2.53 4.68 -5.62
N ASP A 106 -2.82 4.35 -6.88
CA ASP A 106 -2.40 3.12 -7.51
C ASP A 106 -1.40 3.40 -8.63
N GLN A 107 -0.16 2.97 -8.42
CA GLN A 107 0.96 3.22 -9.31
C GLN A 107 1.21 1.99 -10.18
N CYS A 108 1.06 2.16 -11.49
CA CYS A 108 1.30 1.10 -12.47
C CYS A 108 2.29 1.61 -13.52
N ASN A 109 3.46 0.96 -13.61
CA ASN A 109 4.44 1.31 -14.61
C ASN A 109 3.89 0.99 -16.01
N PRO A 110 4.10 1.86 -17.01
CA PRO A 110 3.70 1.57 -18.39
C PRO A 110 4.30 0.25 -18.88
N GLY A 111 3.43 -0.63 -19.35
CA GLY A 111 3.81 -1.94 -19.89
C GLY A 111 4.00 -3.04 -18.83
N ASP A 112 3.76 -2.77 -17.55
CA ASP A 112 3.78 -3.78 -16.49
C ASP A 112 2.68 -4.84 -16.72
N PRO A 113 3.05 -6.12 -16.95
CA PRO A 113 2.12 -7.21 -17.21
C PRO A 113 1.33 -7.68 -15.98
N VAL A 114 1.49 -7.08 -14.80
CA VAL A 114 0.72 -7.41 -13.60
C VAL A 114 -0.49 -6.49 -13.46
N CYS A 115 -0.28 -5.17 -13.55
CA CYS A 115 -1.34 -4.18 -13.32
C CYS A 115 -1.96 -3.62 -14.61
N GLN A 116 -1.29 -3.74 -15.76
CA GLN A 116 -1.80 -3.24 -17.04
C GLN A 116 -2.24 -4.38 -17.94
N GLU A 117 -3.47 -4.34 -18.43
CA GLU A 117 -3.92 -5.27 -19.48
C GLU A 117 -3.09 -5.08 -20.75
N GLY A 118 -2.64 -6.20 -21.35
CA GLY A 118 -1.76 -6.16 -22.52
C GLY A 118 -0.30 -5.74 -22.25
N GLY A 119 0.06 -5.45 -20.99
CA GLY A 119 1.45 -5.24 -20.59
C GLY A 119 2.32 -6.47 -20.85
N ARG A 120 3.60 -6.28 -21.17
CA ARG A 120 4.55 -7.35 -21.54
C ARG A 120 5.96 -7.16 -20.98
N SER A 121 6.19 -6.10 -20.21
CA SER A 121 7.52 -5.74 -19.71
C SER A 121 7.66 -6.14 -18.24
N TRP A 122 8.28 -7.29 -17.97
CA TRP A 122 8.64 -7.68 -16.61
C TRP A 122 9.64 -6.72 -15.98
N THR A 123 10.50 -6.07 -16.78
CA THR A 123 11.35 -4.99 -16.31
C THR A 123 10.52 -3.81 -15.78
N ALA A 124 9.39 -3.47 -16.42
CA ALA A 124 8.48 -2.45 -15.89
C ALA A 124 7.90 -2.87 -14.54
N HIS A 125 7.59 -4.16 -14.34
CA HIS A 125 7.13 -4.65 -13.05
C HIS A 125 8.20 -4.51 -11.96
N THR A 126 9.47 -4.78 -12.25
CA THR A 126 10.53 -4.82 -11.23
C THR A 126 11.31 -3.51 -11.06
N SER A 127 10.90 -2.40 -11.69
CA SER A 127 11.69 -1.16 -11.72
C SER A 127 10.98 0.08 -11.13
N TYR A 128 9.91 -0.11 -10.37
CA TYR A 128 9.17 1.01 -9.75
C TYR A 128 10.08 1.99 -8.97
N GLU A 129 11.07 1.48 -8.22
CA GLU A 129 11.98 2.34 -7.44
C GLU A 129 12.89 3.23 -8.28
N GLN A 130 13.06 2.93 -9.58
CA GLN A 130 13.88 3.70 -10.51
C GLN A 130 13.11 4.84 -11.17
N THR A 131 11.82 4.96 -10.86
CA THR A 131 10.92 5.97 -11.42
C THR A 131 10.57 7.04 -10.38
N ASN A 132 9.81 8.06 -10.79
CA ASN A 132 9.27 9.06 -9.87
C ASN A 132 7.99 8.60 -9.12
N LEU A 133 7.49 7.38 -9.36
CA LEU A 133 6.23 6.91 -8.79
C LEU A 133 6.24 6.79 -7.25
N PRO A 134 7.33 6.34 -6.59
CA PRO A 134 7.41 6.35 -5.12
C PRO A 134 7.26 7.76 -4.54
N ALA A 135 7.87 8.77 -5.16
CA ALA A 135 7.78 10.16 -4.72
C ALA A 135 6.40 10.78 -4.98
N GLN A 136 5.74 10.41 -6.08
CA GLN A 136 4.34 10.81 -6.34
C GLN A 136 3.40 10.22 -5.29
N ALA A 137 3.52 8.92 -5.02
CA ALA A 137 2.75 8.25 -3.98
C ALA A 137 2.99 8.87 -2.60
N ALA A 138 4.25 9.13 -2.24
CA ALA A 138 4.61 9.77 -0.98
C ALA A 138 3.99 11.17 -0.84
N SER A 139 3.99 11.96 -1.93
CA SER A 139 3.37 13.28 -1.94
C SER A 139 1.84 13.21 -1.78
N PHE A 140 1.21 12.23 -2.45
CA PHE A 140 -0.23 12.00 -2.33
C PHE A 140 -0.63 11.63 -0.89
N VAL A 141 0.02 10.64 -0.28
CA VAL A 141 -0.33 10.19 1.07
C VAL A 141 -0.01 11.24 2.13
N ALA A 142 1.09 11.99 1.97
CA ALA A 142 1.43 13.11 2.85
C ALA A 142 0.34 14.19 2.84
N GLY A 143 -0.26 14.47 1.67
CA GLY A 143 -1.40 15.39 1.55
C GLY A 143 -2.69 14.93 2.21
N LYS A 144 -2.76 13.70 2.74
CA LYS A 144 -3.93 13.17 3.46
C LYS A 144 -3.74 13.13 4.98
N LEU A 145 -2.51 13.30 5.44
CA LEU A 145 -2.11 13.23 6.85
C LEU A 145 -2.41 14.52 7.61
#